data_AF-A0A537VI17-F1
#
_entry.id   AF-A0A537VI17-F1
#
_cell.length_a   1.000
_cell.length_b   1.000
_cell.length_c   1.000
_cell.angle_alpha   90.00
_cell.angle_beta   90.00
_cell.angle_gamma   90.00
#
_symmetry.space_group_name_H-M   'P 1'
#
loop_
_entity.id
_entity.type
_entity.pdbx_description
1 polymer ?
#
loop_
_entity_poly.entity_id
_entity_poly.type
_entity_poly.pdbx_seq_one_letter_code
_entity_poly.pdbx_strand_id
1 'polypeptide(L)'
;MDGGKARGCRWIPESATWCATREAIPWSTRPGRRDRRAIPRARTRGDAGRAPARPKYSAGVAGYLGLSDEQHALLDLVRDITRREIAPYASDRERAGEFPRAAFEALGKAGLLGLVYPERYGGGEQPTWVYLLMLEELAAAHLAVGLGV
;
A
#
# COMPACT_ATOMS: atom_id res chain seq x y z
N MET A 1 -45.04 16.71 -2.74
CA MET A 1 -44.24 16.53 -1.52
C MET A 1 -43.44 15.26 -1.72
N ASP A 2 -42.52 15.27 -2.68
CA ASP A 2 -41.11 15.69 -2.52
C ASP A 2 -40.30 14.48 -2.04
N GLY A 3 -39.23 14.03 -2.69
CA GLY A 3 -38.37 14.66 -3.68
C GLY A 3 -36.98 14.11 -3.40
N GLY A 4 -36.35 13.45 -4.38
CA GLY A 4 -35.05 12.80 -4.12
C GLY A 4 -34.44 12.09 -5.31
N LYS A 5 -34.38 12.76 -6.48
CA LYS A 5 -33.58 12.32 -7.64
C LYS A 5 -32.13 12.04 -7.20
N ALA A 6 -31.67 10.79 -7.31
CA ALA A 6 -30.24 10.52 -7.41
C ALA A 6 -29.75 11.08 -8.75
N ARG A 7 -29.14 12.26 -8.70
CA ARG A 7 -28.61 12.98 -9.84
C ARG A 7 -27.41 12.24 -10.43
N GLY A 8 -27.58 11.79 -11.67
CA GLY A 8 -26.60 11.96 -12.74
C GLY A 8 -25.23 11.30 -12.59
N CYS A 9 -25.13 10.02 -12.99
CA CYS A 9 -23.89 9.53 -13.63
C CYS A 9 -23.82 10.13 -15.04
N ARG A 10 -23.34 11.37 -15.15
CA ARG A 10 -23.27 12.15 -16.42
C ARG A 10 -22.16 11.66 -17.37
N TRP A 11 -21.45 10.59 -17.03
CA TRP A 11 -20.19 10.19 -17.66
C TRP A 11 -20.24 8.85 -18.41
N ILE A 12 -21.42 8.22 -18.54
CA ILE A 12 -21.55 6.95 -19.26
C ILE A 12 -21.98 7.24 -20.70
N PRO A 13 -21.19 6.87 -21.72
CA PRO A 13 -21.59 7.02 -23.12
C PRO A 13 -22.79 6.12 -23.45
N GLU A 14 -23.71 6.63 -24.28
CA GLU A 14 -25.00 5.99 -24.63
C GLU A 14 -24.87 4.60 -25.29
N SER A 15 -23.69 4.23 -25.77
CA SER A 15 -23.42 2.91 -26.38
C SER A 15 -23.19 1.77 -25.38
N ALA A 16 -23.15 2.07 -24.07
CA ALA A 16 -23.07 1.04 -23.03
C ALA A 16 -24.43 0.31 -22.88
N THR A 17 -24.69 -0.65 -23.76
CA THR A 17 -25.86 -1.54 -23.76
C THR A 17 -26.04 -2.36 -22.48
N TRP A 18 -25.08 -2.36 -21.56
CA TRP A 18 -25.18 -3.03 -20.25
C TRP A 18 -26.09 -2.33 -19.23
N CYS A 19 -26.56 -1.10 -19.50
CA CYS A 19 -27.36 -0.34 -18.53
C CYS A 19 -28.89 -0.44 -18.71
N ALA A 20 -29.38 -1.14 -19.74
CA ALA A 20 -30.78 -1.10 -20.16
C ALA A 20 -31.71 -2.15 -19.53
N THR A 21 -31.24 -3.04 -18.64
CA THR A 21 -32.13 -3.90 -17.83
C THR A 21 -32.08 -3.46 -16.38
N ARG A 22 -32.96 -2.49 -16.08
CA ARG A 22 -33.27 -1.98 -14.74
C ARG A 22 -34.13 -2.98 -13.93
N GLU A 23 -33.88 -4.27 -14.07
CA GLU A 23 -34.43 -5.29 -13.19
C GLU A 23 -33.29 -5.85 -12.35
N ALA A 24 -33.34 -5.54 -11.06
CA ALA A 24 -32.46 -6.12 -10.07
C ALA A 24 -32.56 -7.66 -10.17
N ILE A 25 -31.51 -8.31 -10.67
CA ILE A 25 -31.43 -9.77 -10.70
C ILE A 25 -31.64 -10.27 -9.25
N PRO A 26 -32.73 -11.01 -8.97
CA PRO A 26 -32.98 -11.53 -7.63
C PRO A 26 -31.82 -12.40 -7.18
N TRP A 27 -31.47 -12.33 -5.90
CA TRP A 27 -30.35 -13.10 -5.33
C TRP A 27 -30.44 -14.62 -5.61
N SER A 28 -31.64 -15.12 -5.94
CA SER A 28 -31.96 -16.52 -6.25
C SER A 28 -31.50 -16.99 -7.63
N THR A 29 -31.20 -16.10 -8.59
CA THR A 29 -30.82 -16.48 -9.97
C THR A 29 -29.33 -16.31 -10.27
N ARG A 30 -28.49 -16.08 -9.25
CA ARG A 30 -27.03 -16.15 -9.43
C ARG A 30 -26.63 -17.60 -9.77
N PRO A 31 -25.90 -17.84 -10.88
CA PRO A 31 -25.44 -19.17 -11.21
C PRO A 31 -24.62 -19.73 -10.06
N GLY A 32 -25.02 -20.93 -9.61
CA GLY A 32 -24.29 -21.85 -8.74
C GLY A 32 -23.27 -21.22 -7.80
N ARG A 33 -23.67 -21.04 -6.54
CA ARG A 33 -22.76 -21.00 -5.37
C ARG A 33 -21.67 -22.05 -5.60
N ARG A 34 -20.47 -21.63 -6.04
CA ARG A 34 -19.28 -22.50 -6.06
C ARG A 34 -19.24 -23.17 -4.71
N ASP A 35 -19.19 -24.49 -4.71
CA ASP A 35 -19.14 -25.27 -3.50
C ASP A 35 -17.97 -24.76 -2.64
N ARG A 36 -18.30 -24.00 -1.58
CA ARG A 36 -17.30 -23.46 -0.66
C ARG A 36 -16.54 -24.57 0.07
N ARG A 37 -16.99 -25.83 -0.04
CA ARG A 37 -16.31 -27.00 0.52
C ARG A 37 -15.03 -27.38 -0.23
N ALA A 38 -14.81 -26.86 -1.44
CA ALA A 38 -13.60 -27.14 -2.23
C ALA A 38 -12.49 -26.09 -2.07
N ILE A 39 -12.69 -25.05 -1.26
CA ILE A 39 -11.57 -24.21 -0.82
C ILE A 39 -10.88 -24.99 0.30
N PRO A 40 -9.61 -25.40 0.16
CA PRO A 40 -8.89 -25.99 1.29
C PRO A 40 -9.03 -25.01 2.45
N ARG A 41 -9.59 -25.47 3.58
CA ARG A 41 -9.74 -24.63 4.76
C ARG A 41 -8.36 -24.05 5.06
N ALA A 42 -8.24 -22.73 4.90
CA ALA A 42 -7.08 -22.00 5.34
C ALA A 42 -6.77 -22.46 6.77
N ARG A 43 -5.49 -22.74 7.02
CA ARG A 43 -4.91 -23.06 8.32
C ARG A 43 -5.74 -22.48 9.46
N THR A 44 -6.12 -23.35 10.39
CA THR A 44 -6.85 -22.95 11.60
C THR A 44 -6.11 -21.79 12.27
N ARG A 45 -6.89 -20.90 12.87
CA ARG A 45 -6.49 -19.66 13.56
C ARG A 45 -5.44 -19.83 14.69
N GLY A 46 -4.94 -21.06 14.92
CA GLY A 46 -3.87 -21.40 15.85
C GLY A 46 -2.49 -21.61 15.19
N ASP A 47 -2.38 -21.60 13.86
CA ASP A 47 -1.12 -21.78 13.14
C ASP A 47 -0.64 -20.45 12.52
N ALA A 48 -0.81 -19.35 13.27
CA ALA A 48 -0.14 -18.08 13.01
C ALA A 48 1.36 -18.18 13.37
N GLY A 49 2.00 -19.29 13.00
CA GLY A 49 3.43 -19.29 12.78
C GLY A 49 3.70 -18.22 11.73
N ARG A 50 4.45 -17.19 12.13
CA ARG A 50 4.94 -16.09 11.30
C ARG A 50 5.08 -16.56 9.86
N ALA A 51 4.23 -16.02 8.96
CA ALA A 51 4.35 -16.31 7.53
C ALA A 51 5.85 -16.20 7.16
N PRO A 52 6.43 -17.19 6.46
CA PRO A 52 7.85 -17.14 6.15
C PRO A 52 8.11 -15.81 5.44
N ALA A 53 9.05 -15.03 5.97
CA ALA A 53 9.44 -13.77 5.36
C ALA A 53 9.89 -14.10 3.94
N ARG A 54 9.05 -13.78 2.95
CA ARG A 54 9.50 -13.82 1.55
C ARG A 54 10.71 -12.90 1.48
N PRO A 55 11.81 -13.30 0.81
CA PRO A 55 12.90 -12.39 0.55
C PRO A 55 12.29 -11.11 -0.02
N LYS A 56 12.58 -9.96 0.59
CA LYS A 56 12.12 -8.68 0.06
C LYS A 56 12.58 -8.59 -1.39
N TYR A 57 11.73 -8.06 -2.27
CA TYR A 57 12.13 -7.88 -3.67
C TYR A 57 13.41 -7.03 -3.73
N SER A 58 13.54 -6.06 -2.83
CA SER A 58 14.74 -5.25 -2.61
C SER A 58 16.04 -6.03 -2.40
N ALA A 59 16.03 -7.19 -1.72
CA ALA A 59 17.26 -7.92 -1.38
C ALA A 59 17.91 -8.60 -2.60
N GLY A 60 17.10 -9.07 -3.55
CA GLY A 60 17.59 -9.59 -4.83
C GLY A 60 17.87 -8.46 -5.82
N VAL A 61 16.96 -7.48 -5.90
CA VAL A 61 17.00 -6.40 -6.89
C VAL A 61 18.14 -5.41 -6.64
N ALA A 62 18.49 -5.12 -5.39
CA ALA A 62 19.63 -4.25 -5.04
C ALA A 62 20.96 -4.73 -5.66
N GLY A 63 21.21 -6.04 -5.64
CA GLY A 63 22.40 -6.64 -6.25
C GLY A 63 22.39 -6.62 -7.78
N TYR A 64 21.21 -6.65 -8.41
CA TYR A 64 21.07 -6.57 -9.87
C TYR A 64 21.05 -5.13 -10.42
N LEU A 65 20.69 -4.14 -9.60
CA LEU A 65 20.57 -2.75 -10.04
C LEU A 65 21.85 -1.92 -9.93
N GLY A 66 22.91 -2.45 -9.30
CA GLY A 66 24.19 -1.74 -9.19
C GLY A 66 24.05 -0.44 -8.40
N LEU A 67 23.45 -0.52 -7.20
CA LEU A 67 23.31 0.63 -6.28
C LEU A 67 24.68 1.25 -5.97
N SER A 68 24.72 2.59 -5.93
CA SER A 68 25.88 3.30 -5.40
C SER A 68 26.01 3.12 -3.88
N ASP A 69 27.19 3.38 -3.32
CA ASP A 69 27.41 3.33 -1.86
C ASP A 69 26.48 4.30 -1.12
N GLU A 70 26.20 5.47 -1.71
CA GLU A 70 25.27 6.45 -1.17
C GLU A 70 23.82 5.91 -1.15
N GLN A 71 23.38 5.24 -2.21
CA GLN A 71 22.05 4.64 -2.25
C GLN A 71 21.92 3.46 -1.28
N HIS A 72 23.01 2.68 -1.08
CA HIS A 72 23.04 1.67 -0.02
C HIS A 72 22.88 2.32 1.37
N ALA A 73 23.66 3.37 1.66
CA ALA A 73 23.57 4.08 2.93
C ALA A 73 22.18 4.70 3.17
N LEU A 74 21.57 5.26 2.11
CA LEU A 74 20.20 5.76 2.14
C LEU A 74 19.20 4.66 2.49
N LEU A 75 19.26 3.49 1.85
CA LEU A 75 18.36 2.39 2.14
C LEU A 75 18.59 1.81 3.55
N ASP A 76 19.82 1.82 4.05
CA ASP A 76 20.12 1.41 5.42
C ASP A 76 19.55 2.39 6.45
N LEU A 77 19.62 3.70 6.18
CA LEU A 77 18.94 4.72 6.97
C LEU A 77 17.42 4.50 7.00
N VAL A 78 16.80 4.25 5.84
CA VAL A 78 15.36 3.96 5.73
C VAL A 78 15.00 2.74 6.56
N ARG A 79 15.80 1.67 6.48
CA ARG A 79 15.60 0.43 7.25
C ARG A 79 15.71 0.68 8.75
N ASP A 80 16.65 1.53 9.18
CA ASP A 80 16.81 1.88 10.59
C ASP A 80 15.61 2.68 11.13
N ILE A 81 15.19 3.72 10.42
CA ILE A 81 13.99 4.50 10.78
C ILE A 81 12.77 3.58 10.83
N THR A 82 12.61 2.73 9.82
CA THR A 82 11.49 1.78 9.73
C THR A 82 11.45 0.84 10.92
N ARG A 83 12.60 0.26 11.31
CA ARG A 83 12.69 -0.67 12.44
C ARG A 83 12.46 0.01 13.78
N ARG A 84 12.92 1.25 13.97
CA ARG A 84 12.92 1.93 15.26
C ARG A 84 11.65 2.74 15.50
N GLU A 85 11.19 3.45 14.48
CA GLU A 85 10.16 4.50 14.61
C GLU A 85 8.79 4.09 14.03
N ILE A 86 8.74 3.09 13.15
CA ILE A 86 7.52 2.72 12.43
C ILE A 86 6.99 1.35 12.87
N ALA A 87 7.78 0.30 12.67
CA ALA A 87 7.34 -1.09 12.88
C ALA A 87 6.82 -1.39 14.30
N PRO A 88 7.42 -0.89 15.39
CA PRO A 88 6.96 -1.20 16.75
C PRO A 88 5.54 -0.67 17.04
N TYR A 89 5.16 0.45 16.42
CA TYR A 89 3.92 1.17 16.72
C TYR A 89 2.81 0.92 15.69
N ALA A 90 3.13 0.25 14.57
CA ALA A 90 2.22 0.11 13.43
C ALA A 90 0.88 -0.56 13.82
N SER A 91 0.94 -1.69 14.54
CA SER A 91 -0.26 -2.46 14.87
C SER A 91 -1.21 -1.72 15.83
N ASP A 92 -0.65 -1.00 16.81
CA ASP A 92 -1.45 -0.24 17.78
C ASP A 92 -2.10 0.97 17.15
N ARG A 93 -1.38 1.71 16.31
CA ARG A 93 -1.93 2.88 15.59
C ARG A 93 -3.00 2.49 14.57
N GLU A 94 -2.79 1.38 13.85
CA GLU A 94 -3.80 0.87 12.93
C GLU A 94 -5.08 0.45 13.67
N ARG A 95 -4.94 -0.22 14.83
CA ARG A 95 -6.10 -0.54 15.70
C ARG A 95 -6.82 0.71 16.20
N ALA A 96 -6.08 1.75 16.57
CA ALA A 96 -6.63 3.02 17.05
C ALA A 96 -7.24 3.88 15.92
N GLY A 97 -6.94 3.58 14.65
CA GLY A 97 -7.36 4.40 13.51
C GLY A 97 -6.64 5.76 13.47
N GLU A 98 -5.46 5.86 14.09
CA GLU A 98 -4.73 7.11 14.22
C GLU A 98 -3.76 7.31 13.06
N PHE A 99 -3.69 8.54 12.54
CA PHE A 99 -2.70 8.89 11.53
C PHE A 99 -1.30 8.89 12.15
N PRO A 100 -0.31 8.17 11.57
CA PRO A 100 1.01 7.97 12.16
C PRO A 100 1.92 9.21 12.00
N ARG A 101 1.54 10.34 12.59
CA ARG A 101 2.19 11.64 12.43
C ARG A 101 3.68 11.63 12.81
N ALA A 102 4.04 10.92 13.88
CA ALA A 102 5.43 10.76 14.31
C ALA A 102 6.31 10.04 13.25
N ALA A 103 5.74 9.11 12.48
CA ALA A 103 6.50 8.46 11.40
C ALA A 103 6.83 9.46 10.28
N PHE A 104 5.86 10.28 9.86
CA PHE A 104 6.08 11.32 8.86
C PHE A 104 7.05 12.41 9.35
N GLU A 105 7.02 12.76 10.63
CA GLU A 105 8.01 13.68 11.21
C GLU A 105 9.43 13.10 11.17
N ALA A 106 9.60 11.80 11.47
CA ALA A 106 10.89 11.13 11.38
C ALA A 106 11.40 11.09 9.92
N LEU A 107 10.53 10.74 8.97
CA LEU A 107 10.86 10.72 7.53
C LEU A 107 11.20 12.12 7.00
N GLY A 108 10.45 13.14 7.44
CA GLY A 108 10.70 14.54 7.07
C GLY A 108 12.05 15.05 7.60
N LYS A 109 12.37 14.76 8.86
CA LYS A 109 13.68 15.11 9.46
C LYS A 109 14.85 14.43 8.74
N ALA A 110 14.63 13.24 8.19
CA ALA A 110 15.61 12.50 7.41
C ALA A 110 15.67 12.91 5.92
N GLY A 111 14.84 13.86 5.46
CA GLY A 111 14.81 14.31 4.07
C GLY A 111 14.15 13.32 3.09
N LEU A 112 13.47 12.29 3.58
CA LEU A 112 12.95 11.20 2.75
C LEU A 112 11.63 11.54 2.03
N LEU A 113 10.91 12.57 2.48
CA LEU A 113 9.64 13.00 1.87
C LEU A 113 9.84 13.74 0.53
N GLY A 114 11.05 14.18 0.23
CA GLY A 114 11.41 14.93 -0.97
C GLY A 114 12.34 14.18 -1.94
N LEU A 115 12.49 12.87 -1.76
CA LEU A 115 13.65 12.12 -2.26
C LEU A 115 13.87 12.19 -3.78
N VAL A 116 12.79 12.21 -4.58
CA VAL A 116 12.86 12.22 -6.06
C VAL A 116 12.98 13.65 -6.62
N TYR A 117 12.71 14.67 -5.81
CA TYR A 117 12.73 16.05 -6.31
C TYR A 117 14.17 16.57 -6.46
N PRO A 118 14.41 17.49 -7.41
CA PRO A 118 15.70 18.14 -7.56
C PRO A 118 16.17 18.88 -6.30
N GLU A 119 17.48 18.93 -6.08
CA GLU A 119 18.08 19.62 -4.91
C GLU A 119 17.70 21.10 -4.81
N ARG A 120 17.53 21.78 -5.96
CA ARG A 120 17.10 23.19 -6.00
C ARG A 120 15.76 23.48 -5.33
N TYR A 121 14.94 22.46 -5.07
CA TYR A 121 13.68 22.55 -4.33
C TYR A 121 13.77 21.92 -2.93
N GLY A 122 14.96 21.57 -2.45
CA GLY A 122 15.18 20.87 -1.20
C GLY A 122 14.89 19.37 -1.25
N GLY A 123 14.92 18.77 -2.45
CA GLY A 123 14.78 17.32 -2.64
C GLY A 123 16.12 16.57 -2.60
N GLY A 124 16.06 15.25 -2.73
CA GLY A 124 17.24 14.36 -2.66
C GLY A 124 17.83 13.92 -4.01
N GLU A 125 17.24 14.38 -5.13
CA GLU A 125 17.65 14.10 -6.51
C GLU A 125 17.90 12.62 -6.82
N GLN A 126 17.24 11.71 -6.09
CA GLN A 126 17.35 10.28 -6.31
C GLN A 126 16.44 9.82 -7.45
N PRO A 127 16.87 8.81 -8.21
CA PRO A 127 16.03 8.26 -9.27
C PRO A 127 14.82 7.51 -8.69
N THR A 128 13.71 7.53 -9.41
CA THR A 128 12.42 6.96 -8.96
C THR A 128 12.51 5.50 -8.50
N TRP A 129 13.39 4.70 -9.07
CA TRP A 129 13.53 3.29 -8.66
C TRP A 129 14.14 3.13 -7.26
N VAL A 130 15.04 4.03 -6.83
CA VAL A 130 15.54 4.06 -5.43
C VAL A 130 14.41 4.45 -4.48
N TYR A 131 13.58 5.41 -4.89
CA TYR A 131 12.37 5.77 -4.17
C TYR A 131 11.39 4.59 -4.04
N LEU A 132 11.22 3.78 -5.07
CA LEU A 132 10.40 2.56 -4.99
C LEU A 132 10.96 1.53 -4.00
N LEU A 133 12.29 1.40 -3.89
CA LEU A 133 12.92 0.54 -2.88
C LEU A 133 12.67 1.07 -1.46
N MET A 134 12.78 2.39 -1.26
CA MET A 134 12.38 3.03 0.01
C MET A 134 10.91 2.74 0.34
N LEU A 135 10.00 2.92 -0.63
CA LEU A 135 8.58 2.65 -0.46
C LEU A 135 8.29 1.20 -0.07
N GLU A 136 8.99 0.23 -0.69
CA GLU A 136 8.87 -1.18 -0.31
C GLU A 136 9.21 -1.39 1.17
N GLU A 137 10.31 -0.79 1.64
CA GLU A 137 10.72 -0.89 3.05
C GLU A 137 9.68 -0.29 4.00
N LEU A 138 9.13 0.89 3.68
CA LEU A 138 8.11 1.56 4.49
C LEU A 138 6.78 0.79 4.49
N ALA A 139 6.30 0.37 3.32
CA ALA A 139 5.05 -0.37 3.19
C ALA A 139 5.10 -1.74 3.86
N ALA A 140 6.28 -2.38 3.89
CA ALA A 140 6.49 -3.62 4.62
C ALA A 140 6.32 -3.48 6.14
N ALA A 141 6.53 -2.28 6.70
CA ALA A 141 6.32 -2.02 8.12
C ALA A 141 4.92 -1.46 8.43
N HIS A 142 4.44 -0.51 7.63
CA HIS A 142 3.13 0.10 7.81
C HIS A 142 2.60 0.63 6.46
N LEU A 143 1.58 -0.03 5.90
CA LEU A 143 1.06 0.28 4.57
C LEU A 143 0.58 1.74 4.44
N ALA A 144 -0.13 2.27 5.45
CA ALA A 144 -0.60 3.66 5.44
C ALA A 144 0.54 4.69 5.38
N VAL A 145 1.69 4.39 6.00
CA VAL A 145 2.88 5.25 5.88
C VAL A 145 3.42 5.17 4.46
N GLY A 146 3.63 3.96 3.94
CA GLY A 146 4.14 3.78 2.57
C GLY A 146 3.24 4.40 1.49
N LEU A 147 1.92 4.47 1.69
CA LEU A 147 1.00 5.14 0.76
C LEU A 147 0.97 6.67 0.89
N GLY A 148 1.42 7.21 2.02
CA GLY A 148 1.34 8.65 2.29
C GLY A 148 2.62 9.43 1.93
N VAL A 149 3.65 8.74 1.44
CA VAL A 149 4.89 9.35 0.90
C VAL A 149 4.72 9.55 -0.61
#